data_AF-A0A2M6GMY5-F1
#
_entry.id   AF-A0A2M6GMY5-F1
#
_cell.length_a   1.000
_cell.length_b   1.000
_cell.length_c   1.000
_cell.angle_alpha   90.00
_cell.angle_beta   90.00
_cell.angle_gamma   90.00
#
_symmetry.space_group_name_H-M   'P 1'
#
loop_
_entity.id
_entity.type
_entity.pdbx_description
1 polymer ?
#
loop_
_entity_poly.entity_id
_entity_poly.type
_entity_poly.pdbx_seq_one_letter_code
_entity_poly.pdbx_strand_id
1 'polypeptide(L)'
;KTKENYILVTHADPRVYPNPAQNYITVEIPADFDASEVLLLNAIGQTVRSGVPQNALLQFNLAGLPSGMYYAKVVLKNGKVVLQKVMVIK
;
A
#
# COMPACT_ATOMS: atom_id res chain seq x y z
N LYS A 1 19.68 6.96 37.32
CA LYS A 1 18.73 7.74 36.48
C LYS A 1 18.87 7.23 35.06
N THR A 2 18.10 6.21 34.69
CA THR A 2 18.16 5.61 33.35
C THR A 2 17.22 6.42 32.46
N LYS A 3 17.76 7.07 31.42
CA LYS A 3 16.96 7.80 30.43
C LYS A 3 16.33 6.76 29.51
N GLU A 4 15.05 6.50 29.68
CA GLU A 4 14.25 5.82 28.67
C GLU A 4 14.03 6.81 27.52
N ASN A 5 14.76 6.62 26.43
CA ASN A 5 14.47 7.30 25.17
C ASN A 5 13.18 6.69 24.63
N TYR A 6 12.06 7.39 24.82
CA TYR A 6 10.82 7.10 24.10
C TYR A 6 11.08 7.40 22.63
N ILE A 7 11.23 6.35 21.82
CA ILE A 7 11.08 6.48 20.38
C ILE A 7 9.60 6.77 20.18
N LEU A 8 9.26 8.03 19.91
CA LEU A 8 7.97 8.37 19.33
C LEU A 8 7.96 7.73 17.95
N VAL A 9 7.50 6.47 17.88
CA VAL A 9 7.15 5.86 16.60
C VAL A 9 5.91 6.62 16.14
N THR A 10 6.14 7.69 15.37
CA THR A 10 5.10 8.32 14.58
C THR A 10 4.38 7.20 13.83
N HIS A 11 3.07 7.08 13.98
CA HIS A 11 2.28 6.04 13.31
C HIS A 11 2.60 6.11 11.81
N ALA A 12 3.35 5.12 11.31
CA ALA A 12 3.73 5.11 9.90
C ALA A 12 2.51 4.67 9.11
N ASP A 13 2.07 5.47 8.14
CA ASP A 13 1.04 5.03 7.20
C ASP A 13 1.60 3.92 6.28
N PRO A 14 0.73 3.04 5.73
CA PRO A 14 1.11 2.11 4.68
C PRO A 14 1.87 2.79 3.55
N ARG A 15 2.97 2.16 3.11
CA ARG A 15 3.86 2.69 2.08
C ARG A 15 3.70 1.91 0.78
N VAL A 16 3.88 2.60 -0.35
CA VAL A 16 3.83 1.97 -1.67
C VAL A 16 5.06 2.36 -2.47
N TYR A 17 5.81 1.36 -2.93
CA TYR A 17 7.05 1.55 -3.67
C TYR A 17 7.30 0.40 -4.66
N PRO A 18 8.10 0.60 -5.71
CA PRO A 18 8.63 1.89 -6.16
C PRO A 18 7.51 2.81 -6.69
N ASN A 19 7.76 4.11 -6.69
CA ASN A 19 6.93 5.10 -7.38
C ASN A 19 7.84 6.16 -8.00
N PRO A 20 7.93 6.26 -9.34
CA PRO A 20 7.19 5.50 -10.35
C PRO A 20 7.52 4.00 -10.38
N ALA A 21 6.56 3.17 -10.79
CA ALA A 21 6.67 1.71 -10.88
C ALA A 21 6.61 1.21 -12.32
N GLN A 22 7.35 0.14 -12.63
CA GLN A 22 7.34 -0.50 -13.96
C GLN A 22 6.72 -1.90 -13.92
N ASN A 23 7.34 -2.81 -13.16
CA ASN A 23 6.99 -4.23 -13.20
C ASN A 23 6.07 -4.64 -12.05
N TYR A 24 6.31 -4.09 -10.87
CA TYR A 24 5.56 -4.40 -9.67
C TYR A 24 5.50 -3.19 -8.74
N ILE A 25 4.55 -3.21 -7.81
CA ILE A 25 4.55 -2.40 -6.60
C ILE A 25 4.52 -3.30 -5.40
N THR A 26 5.15 -2.86 -4.33
CA THR A 26 5.08 -3.42 -2.99
C THR A 26 4.29 -2.46 -2.12
N VAL A 27 3.25 -2.97 -1.49
CA VAL A 27 2.48 -2.31 -0.44
C VAL A 27 3.01 -2.83 0.88
N GLU A 28 3.68 -1.97 1.63
CA GLU A 28 4.16 -2.27 2.97
C GLU A 28 3.14 -1.79 4.00
N ILE A 29 2.71 -2.72 4.82
CA ILE A 29 1.67 -2.55 5.82
C ILE A 29 2.35 -2.66 7.19
N PRO A 30 2.42 -1.55 7.95
CA PRO A 30 2.98 -1.56 9.30
C PRO A 30 2.23 -2.54 10.20
N ALA A 31 2.92 -3.08 11.21
CA ALA A 31 2.35 -4.10 12.11
C ALA A 31 1.07 -3.65 12.83
N ASP A 32 0.92 -2.35 13.09
CA ASP A 32 -0.26 -1.77 13.75
C ASP A 32 -1.47 -1.63 12.82
N PHE A 33 -1.32 -1.93 11.52
CA PHE A 33 -2.38 -1.87 10.52
C PHE A 33 -2.88 -3.29 10.21
N ASP A 34 -3.97 -3.69 10.87
CA ASP A 34 -4.65 -4.95 10.55
C ASP A 34 -5.49 -4.79 9.27
N ALA A 35 -4.81 -4.96 8.14
CA ALA A 35 -5.41 -4.85 6.81
C ALA A 35 -6.21 -6.11 6.44
N SER A 36 -7.48 -5.92 6.08
CA SER A 36 -8.34 -6.99 5.57
C SER A 36 -8.11 -7.26 4.09
N GLU A 37 -7.84 -6.21 3.32
CA GLU A 37 -7.70 -6.29 1.87
C GLU A 37 -6.89 -5.10 1.36
N VAL A 38 -6.13 -5.32 0.30
CA VAL A 38 -5.51 -4.27 -0.49
C VAL A 38 -6.02 -4.36 -1.93
N LEU A 39 -6.42 -3.22 -2.48
CA LEU A 39 -6.92 -3.08 -3.85
C LEU A 39 -6.01 -2.13 -4.62
N LEU A 40 -5.65 -2.50 -5.85
CA LEU A 40 -5.07 -1.57 -6.81
C LEU A 40 -6.18 -1.05 -7.71
N LEU A 41 -6.39 0.26 -7.70
CA LEU A 41 -7.44 0.95 -8.45
C LEU A 41 -6.82 1.77 -9.59
N ASN A 42 -7.48 1.83 -10.75
CA ASN A 42 -7.13 2.77 -11.81
C ASN A 42 -7.63 4.19 -11.51
N ALA A 43 -7.34 5.15 -12.40
CA ALA A 43 -7.71 6.56 -12.22
C ALA A 43 -9.22 6.82 -12.10
N ILE A 44 -10.08 5.91 -12.57
CA ILE A 44 -11.55 6.02 -12.45
C ILE A 44 -12.11 5.21 -11.27
N GLY A 45 -11.24 4.65 -10.41
CA GLY A 45 -11.63 3.92 -9.20
C GLY A 45 -11.99 2.45 -9.41
N GLN A 46 -11.80 1.90 -10.61
CA GLN A 46 -12.02 0.47 -10.85
C GLN A 46 -10.87 -0.36 -10.29
N THR A 47 -11.19 -1.44 -9.58
CA THR A 47 -10.22 -2.42 -9.11
C THR A 47 -9.61 -3.19 -10.28
N VAL A 48 -8.28 -3.05 -10.45
CA VAL A 48 -7.51 -3.78 -11.46
C VAL A 48 -6.76 -4.97 -10.88
N ARG A 49 -6.42 -4.94 -9.57
CA ARG A 49 -5.83 -6.06 -8.82
C ARG A 49 -6.34 -6.00 -7.37
N SER A 50 -6.38 -7.13 -6.68
CA SER A 50 -6.68 -7.22 -5.26
C SER A 50 -5.87 -8.33 -4.60
N GLY A 51 -5.68 -8.24 -3.29
CA GLY A 51 -5.00 -9.25 -2.51
C GLY A 51 -5.24 -9.08 -1.02
N VAL A 52 -5.22 -10.19 -0.29
CA VAL A 52 -5.24 -10.20 1.17
C VAL A 52 -3.78 -10.28 1.65
N PRO A 53 -3.30 -9.31 2.45
CA PRO A 53 -1.94 -9.36 2.97
C PRO A 53 -1.81 -10.52 3.95
N GLN A 54 -0.91 -11.46 3.67
CA GLN A 54 -0.58 -12.56 4.58
C GLN A 54 0.49 -12.17 5.60
N ASN A 55 1.19 -11.07 5.32
CA ASN A 55 2.35 -10.54 6.01
C ASN A 55 2.41 -9.03 5.78
N ALA A 56 3.42 -8.37 6.36
CA ALA A 56 3.61 -6.92 6.26
C ALA A 56 3.87 -6.40 4.83
N LEU A 57 4.03 -7.28 3.84
CA LEU A 57 4.34 -6.91 2.46
C LEU A 57 3.40 -7.62 1.50
N LEU A 58 2.73 -6.86 0.63
CA LEU A 58 1.96 -7.41 -0.48
C LEU A 58 2.49 -6.85 -1.80
N GLN A 59 2.75 -7.73 -2.76
CA GLN A 59 3.25 -7.32 -4.08
C GLN A 59 2.17 -7.48 -5.15
N PHE A 60 2.01 -6.47 -5.99
CA PHE A 60 1.18 -6.54 -7.20
C PHE A 60 2.04 -6.49 -8.45
N ASN A 61 1.81 -7.44 -9.36
CA ASN A 61 2.36 -7.40 -10.71
C ASN A 61 1.56 -6.43 -11.59
N LEU A 62 2.26 -5.54 -12.28
CA LEU A 62 1.70 -4.49 -13.14
C LEU A 62 1.64 -4.89 -14.62
N ALA A 63 2.04 -6.11 -14.98
CA ALA A 63 1.95 -6.63 -16.33
C ALA A 63 0.53 -6.51 -16.89
N GLY A 64 0.45 -6.02 -18.13
CA GLY A 64 -0.82 -5.76 -18.81
C GLY A 64 -1.54 -4.47 -18.41
N LEU A 65 -1.07 -3.73 -17.38
CA LEU A 65 -1.64 -2.44 -17.02
C LEU A 65 -1.05 -1.33 -17.92
N PRO A 66 -1.84 -0.36 -18.40
CA PRO A 66 -1.32 0.81 -19.10
C PRO A 66 -0.58 1.75 -18.15
N SER A 67 0.39 2.49 -18.68
CA SER A 67 1.03 3.59 -17.95
C SER A 67 0.01 4.62 -17.53
N GLY A 68 0.12 5.14 -16.31
CA GLY A 68 -0.83 6.10 -15.78
C GLY A 68 -0.88 6.13 -14.27
N MET A 69 -1.91 6.80 -13.77
CA MET A 69 -2.13 6.97 -12.34
C MET A 69 -2.99 5.85 -11.77
N TYR A 70 -2.54 5.31 -10.64
CA TYR A 70 -3.23 4.27 -9.87
C TYR A 70 -3.24 4.63 -8.39
N TYR A 71 -4.08 3.92 -7.65
CA TYR A 71 -4.19 4.05 -6.20
C TYR A 71 -4.15 2.67 -5.54
N ALA A 72 -3.25 2.48 -4.58
CA ALA A 72 -3.32 1.35 -3.66
C ALA A 72 -4.25 1.74 -2.50
N LYS A 73 -5.38 1.05 -2.38
CA LYS A 73 -6.36 1.20 -1.32
C LYS A 73 -6.17 0.07 -0.32
N VAL A 74 -5.73 0.40 0.88
CA VAL A 74 -5.62 -0.52 2.02
C VAL A 74 -6.89 -0.39 2.85
N VAL A 75 -7.65 -1.47 2.97
CA VAL A 75 -8.85 -1.56 3.81
C VAL A 75 -8.45 -2.24 5.12
N LEU A 76 -8.70 -1.58 6.24
CA LEU A 76 -8.42 -2.11 7.57
C LEU A 76 -9.66 -2.79 8.15
N LYS A 77 -9.46 -3.80 9.01
CA LYS A 77 -10.58 -4.50 9.67
C LYS A 77 -11.45 -3.59 10.53
N ASN A 78 -10.91 -2.48 11.02
CA ASN A 78 -11.67 -1.46 11.75
C ASN A 78 -12.50 -0.53 10.85
N GLY A 79 -12.58 -0.79 9.54
CA GLY A 79 -13.34 -0.02 8.57
C GLY A 79 -12.63 1.23 8.04
N LYS A 80 -11.45 1.59 8.57
CA LYS A 80 -10.65 2.68 8.00
C LYS A 80 -10.04 2.28 6.67
N VAL A 81 -9.82 3.27 5.82
CA VAL A 81 -9.22 3.09 4.50
C VAL A 81 -8.05 4.06 4.36
N VAL A 82 -6.93 3.54 3.87
CA VAL A 82 -5.76 4.34 3.46
C VAL A 82 -5.59 4.24 1.95
N LEU A 83 -5.41 5.38 1.29
CA LEU A 83 -5.18 5.46 -0.16
C LEU A 83 -3.78 6.02 -0.42
N GLN A 84 -3.00 5.30 -1.21
CA GLN A 84 -1.67 5.71 -1.64
C GLN A 84 -1.62 5.81 -3.16
N LYS A 85 -1.17 6.97 -3.66
CA LYS A 85 -1.06 7.21 -5.11
C LYS A 85 0.23 6.58 -5.65
N VAL A 86 0.14 5.90 -6.78
CA VAL A 86 1.30 5.34 -7.48
C VAL A 86 1.23 5.62 -8.97
N MET A 87 2.37 6.03 -9.54
CA MET A 87 2.52 6.22 -10.97
C MET A 87 3.08 4.95 -11.59
N VAL A 88 2.41 4.41 -12.60
CA VAL A 88 2.92 3.28 -13.39
C VAL A 88 3.47 3.82 -14.70
N ILE A 89 4.70 3.46 -15.03
CA ILE A 89 5.40 3.82 -16.27
C ILE A 89 5.89 2.54 -16.96
N LYS A 90 5.95 2.54 -18.29
CA LYS A 90 6.54 1.44 -19.08
C LYS A 90 7.77 1.96 -19.81
#